data_AF-A0A973QSD1-F1
#
_entry.id   AF-A0A973QSD1-F1
#
_cell.length_a   1.000
_cell.length_b   1.000
_cell.length_c   1.000
_cell.angle_alpha   90.00
_cell.angle_beta   90.00
_cell.angle_gamma   90.00
#
_symmetry.space_group_name_H-M   'P 1'
#
loop_
_entity.id
_entity.type
_entity.pdbx_description
1 polymer ?
#
loop_
_entity_poly.entity_id
_entity_poly.type
_entity_poly.pdbx_seq_one_letter_code
_entity_poly.pdbx_strand_id
1 'polypeptide(L)'
;MPRSTEYTRLGVPPEATAEEIRAAAGRYDARLRARGASDEEIAAAHAVNMENAEDRAAHDARHPPLALLRLVPTWEPLLDEDAKAVGLTVLRREIEAFLTAAGESVHHPMDTTRTDFTADFTRTHLLDGSADEY
;
A
#
# COMPACT_ATOMS: atom_id res chain seq x y z
N MET A 1 -2.69 9.35 -0.61
CA MET A 1 -3.76 9.56 -1.60
C MET A 1 -3.11 9.60 -2.98
N PRO A 2 -3.62 8.83 -3.96
CA PRO A 2 -4.79 9.36 -4.65
C PRO A 2 -5.82 8.29 -5.06
N ARG A 3 -7.07 8.50 -4.66
CA ARG A 3 -8.23 8.20 -5.50
C ARG A 3 -8.76 9.57 -5.96
N SER A 4 -8.54 9.84 -7.25
CA SER A 4 -8.92 10.98 -8.11
C SER A 4 -9.06 12.43 -7.56
N THR A 5 -9.16 13.36 -8.50
CA THR A 5 -9.53 14.76 -8.28
C THR A 5 -10.92 14.94 -7.69
N GLU A 6 -11.83 13.96 -7.81
CA GLU A 6 -13.24 14.11 -7.46
C GLU A 6 -13.47 14.06 -5.94
N TYR A 7 -12.91 13.07 -5.24
CA TYR A 7 -12.94 13.01 -3.77
C TYR A 7 -12.26 14.24 -3.15
N THR A 8 -11.14 14.67 -3.75
CA THR A 8 -10.41 15.87 -3.33
C THR A 8 -11.22 17.15 -3.57
N ARG A 9 -11.92 17.24 -4.71
CA ARG A 9 -12.78 18.38 -5.07
C ARG A 9 -13.96 18.52 -4.11
N LEU A 10 -14.58 17.40 -3.75
CA LEU A 10 -15.65 17.35 -2.76
C LEU A 10 -15.14 17.50 -1.32
N GLY A 11 -13.83 17.30 -1.08
CA GLY A 11 -13.21 17.39 0.23
C GLY A 11 -13.61 16.24 1.16
N VAL A 12 -13.84 15.05 0.60
CA VAL A 12 -14.23 13.85 1.34
C VAL A 12 -13.20 12.73 1.12
N PRO A 13 -13.01 11.84 2.12
CA PRO A 13 -12.20 10.65 1.91
C PRO A 13 -12.91 9.65 0.98
N PRO A 14 -12.18 8.75 0.29
CA PRO A 14 -12.78 7.68 -0.52
C PRO A 14 -13.69 6.73 0.27
N GLU A 15 -13.47 6.63 1.57
CA GLU A 15 -14.27 5.82 2.50
C GLU A 15 -15.59 6.49 2.90
N ALA A 16 -15.87 7.71 2.41
CA ALA A 16 -17.08 8.44 2.73
C ALA A 16 -18.35 7.71 2.27
N THR A 17 -19.38 7.80 3.12
CA THR A 17 -20.71 7.27 2.85
C THR A 17 -21.43 8.10 1.78
N ALA A 18 -22.47 7.54 1.17
CA ALA A 18 -23.27 8.25 0.17
C ALA A 18 -23.92 9.52 0.75
N GLU A 19 -24.31 9.50 2.03
CA GLU A 19 -24.86 10.67 2.72
C GLU A 19 -23.83 11.78 2.90
N GLU A 20 -22.60 11.44 3.29
CA GLU A 20 -21.50 12.40 3.42
C GLU A 20 -21.11 13.01 2.06
N ILE A 21 -21.10 12.19 1.00
CA ILE A 21 -20.86 12.63 -0.37
C ILE A 21 -21.96 13.61 -0.81
N ARG A 22 -23.23 13.28 -0.58
CA ARG A 22 -24.37 14.17 -0.90
C ARG A 22 -24.28 15.49 -0.15
N ALA A 23 -23.97 15.45 1.15
CA ALA A 23 -23.79 16.65 1.95
C ALA A 23 -22.60 17.51 1.46
N ALA A 24 -21.50 16.87 1.03
CA ALA A 24 -20.35 17.55 0.45
C ALA A 24 -20.65 18.18 -0.91
N ALA A 25 -21.36 17.47 -1.78
CA ALA A 25 -21.85 17.98 -3.06
C ALA A 25 -22.71 19.24 -2.87
N GLY A 26 -23.67 19.22 -1.94
CA GLY A 26 -24.49 20.40 -1.65
C GLY A 26 -23.67 21.60 -1.14
N ARG A 27 -22.64 21.38 -0.31
CA ARG A 27 -21.71 22.44 0.12
C ARG A 27 -20.87 22.97 -1.04
N TYR A 28 -20.45 22.09 -1.94
CA TYR A 28 -19.67 22.44 -3.12
C TYR A 28 -20.48 23.28 -4.10
N ASP A 29 -21.74 22.92 -4.34
CA ASP A 29 -22.67 23.69 -5.19
C ASP A 29 -22.93 25.08 -4.62
N ALA A 30 -23.15 25.18 -3.31
CA ALA A 30 -23.33 26.48 -2.65
C ALA A 30 -22.09 27.38 -2.84
N ARG A 31 -20.88 26.80 -2.78
CA ARG A 31 -19.63 27.53 -3.05
C ARG A 31 -19.49 27.96 -4.51
N LEU A 32 -19.89 27.11 -5.46
CA LEU A 32 -19.86 27.44 -6.88
C LEU A 32 -20.85 28.57 -7.21
N ARG A 33 -22.09 28.47 -6.73
CA ARG A 33 -23.10 29.53 -6.89
C ARG A 33 -22.64 30.85 -6.27
N ALA A 34 -22.02 30.81 -5.08
CA ALA A 34 -21.46 32.00 -4.45
C ALA A 34 -20.32 32.65 -5.25
N ARG A 35 -19.67 31.91 -6.14
CA ARG A 35 -18.65 32.41 -7.09
C ARG A 35 -19.23 32.85 -8.44
N GLY A 36 -20.55 32.80 -8.60
CA GLY A 36 -21.24 33.17 -9.83
C GLY A 36 -21.22 32.08 -10.91
N ALA A 37 -20.97 30.82 -10.55
CA ALA A 37 -21.00 29.73 -11.52
C ALA A 37 -22.42 29.53 -12.09
N SER A 38 -22.51 29.27 -13.38
CA SER A 38 -23.76 28.94 -14.06
C SER A 38 -24.24 27.54 -13.70
N ASP A 39 -25.52 27.26 -13.93
CA ASP A 39 -26.06 25.91 -13.72
C ASP A 39 -25.39 24.87 -14.64
N GLU A 40 -24.91 25.28 -15.82
CA GLU A 40 -24.12 24.42 -16.72
C GLU A 40 -22.75 24.08 -16.12
N GLU A 41 -22.09 25.05 -15.49
CA GLU A 41 -20.80 24.82 -14.81
C GLU A 41 -20.96 23.91 -13.59
N ILE A 42 -22.07 24.05 -12.87
CA ILE A 42 -22.41 23.18 -11.74
C ILE A 42 -22.71 21.75 -12.24
N ALA A 43 -23.51 21.62 -13.30
CA ALA A 43 -23.79 20.31 -13.91
C ALA A 43 -22.52 19.64 -14.45
N ALA A 44 -21.63 20.40 -15.08
CA ALA A 44 -20.33 19.91 -15.54
C ALA A 44 -19.45 19.44 -14.38
N ALA A 45 -19.52 20.08 -13.22
CA ALA A 45 -18.78 19.67 -12.04
C ALA A 45 -19.26 18.33 -11.45
N HIS A 46 -20.51 17.93 -11.73
CA HIS A 46 -21.11 16.64 -11.37
C HIS A 46 -21.12 15.63 -12.52
N ALA A 47 -20.26 15.79 -13.54
CA ALA A 47 -20.15 14.86 -14.67
C ALA A 47 -19.89 13.40 -14.24
N VAL A 48 -19.31 13.18 -13.05
CA VAL A 48 -19.23 11.87 -12.39
C VAL A 48 -20.11 11.91 -11.15
N ASN A 49 -21.19 11.15 -11.16
CA ASN A 49 -22.09 11.05 -10.02
C ASN A 49 -21.49 10.15 -8.93
N MET A 50 -20.71 10.75 -8.03
CA MET A 50 -20.06 10.03 -6.92
C MET A 50 -21.06 9.53 -5.85
N GLU A 51 -22.32 10.00 -5.87
CA GLU A 51 -23.37 9.52 -4.97
C GLU A 51 -23.90 8.13 -5.40
N ASN A 52 -23.91 7.86 -6.70
CA ASN A 52 -24.29 6.56 -7.24
C ASN A 52 -23.17 5.53 -7.03
N ALA A 53 -23.51 4.40 -6.40
CA ALA A 53 -22.56 3.33 -6.11
C ALA A 53 -21.91 2.73 -7.38
N GLU A 54 -22.66 2.61 -8.48
CA GLU A 54 -22.16 2.04 -9.74
C GLU A 54 -21.15 2.99 -10.40
N ASP A 55 -21.51 4.26 -10.54
CA ASP A 55 -20.63 5.30 -11.09
C ASP A 55 -19.37 5.48 -10.23
N ARG A 56 -19.51 5.40 -8.91
CA ARG A 56 -18.39 5.42 -7.96
C ARG A 56 -17.47 4.22 -8.15
N ALA A 57 -18.01 3.01 -8.29
CA ALA A 57 -17.21 1.81 -8.52
C ALA A 57 -16.47 1.89 -9.87
N ALA A 58 -17.13 2.34 -10.93
CA ALA A 58 -16.51 2.54 -12.25
C ALA A 58 -15.44 3.64 -12.22
N HIS A 59 -15.67 4.69 -11.45
CA HIS A 59 -14.69 5.74 -11.20
C HIS A 59 -13.46 5.21 -10.43
N ASP A 60 -13.67 4.43 -9.37
CA ASP A 60 -12.60 3.86 -8.54
C ASP A 60 -11.79 2.80 -9.29
N ALA A 61 -12.43 2.02 -10.17
CA ALA A 61 -11.75 1.07 -11.05
C ALA A 61 -10.84 1.79 -12.06
N ARG A 62 -11.25 2.95 -12.59
CA ARG A 62 -10.43 3.79 -13.48
C ARG A 62 -9.28 4.50 -12.74
N HIS A 63 -9.47 4.79 -11.46
CA HIS A 63 -8.49 5.51 -10.63
C HIS A 63 -8.11 4.65 -9.42
N PRO A 64 -7.40 3.53 -9.62
CA PRO A 64 -7.01 2.65 -8.53
C PRO A 64 -6.19 3.44 -7.51
N PRO A 65 -6.28 3.11 -6.21
CA PRO A 65 -5.55 3.82 -5.18
C PRO A 65 -4.05 3.68 -5.44
N LEU A 66 -3.40 4.74 -5.93
CA LEU A 66 -1.93 4.73 -6.14
C LEU A 66 -1.16 4.65 -4.81
N ALA A 67 -1.84 4.57 -3.67
CA ALA A 67 -1.23 4.17 -2.41
C ALA A 67 -0.61 2.76 -2.48
N LEU A 68 -1.17 1.86 -3.30
CA LEU A 68 -0.59 0.54 -3.59
C LEU A 68 0.54 0.59 -4.64
N LEU A 69 0.64 1.69 -5.40
CA LEU A 69 1.64 1.92 -6.45
C LEU A 69 2.68 2.98 -6.03
N ARG A 70 2.78 3.29 -4.74
CA ARG A 70 3.79 4.22 -4.23
C ARG A 70 5.14 3.52 -4.32
N LEU A 71 5.81 3.68 -5.47
CA LEU A 71 7.24 3.44 -5.62
C LEU A 71 7.92 4.41 -4.64
N VAL A 72 8.30 3.90 -3.47
CA VAL A 72 9.10 4.64 -2.52
C VAL A 72 10.45 4.89 -3.19
N PRO A 73 10.96 6.13 -3.19
CA PRO A 73 12.31 6.38 -3.67
C PRO A 73 13.28 5.57 -2.81
N THR A 74 14.00 4.62 -3.42
CA THR A 74 14.93 3.69 -2.75
C THR A 74 16.15 4.37 -2.12
N TRP A 75 16.21 5.71 -2.14
CA TRP A 75 17.30 6.53 -1.61
C TRP A 75 16.99 7.16 -0.26
N GLU A 76 15.74 7.09 0.22
CA GLU A 76 15.42 7.49 1.59
C GLU A 76 15.94 6.39 2.54
N PRO A 77 16.83 6.70 3.50
CA PRO A 77 17.43 5.67 4.34
C PRO A 77 16.31 5.03 5.15
N LEU A 78 16.00 3.78 4.81
CA LEU A 78 14.97 2.97 5.47
C LEU A 78 15.34 2.60 6.92
N LEU A 79 16.51 3.08 7.38
CA LEU A 79 17.21 2.87 8.64
C LEU A 79 16.49 3.35 9.93
N ASP A 80 15.16 3.37 9.93
CA ASP A 80 14.39 2.94 11.11
C ASP A 80 14.14 1.41 11.01
N GLU A 81 15.19 0.69 10.55
CA GLU A 81 15.15 -0.55 9.75
C GLU A 81 14.71 -1.80 10.53
N ASP A 82 14.91 -1.85 11.84
CA ASP A 82 14.80 -3.10 12.60
C ASP A 82 13.35 -3.61 12.73
N ALA A 83 12.38 -2.72 13.01
CA ALA A 83 11.01 -3.16 13.26
C ALA A 83 10.29 -3.65 11.99
N LYS A 84 10.57 -3.03 10.84
CA LYS A 84 9.96 -3.41 9.55
C LYS A 84 10.66 -4.62 8.92
N ALA A 85 11.99 -4.72 9.05
CA ALA A 85 12.73 -5.91 8.63
C ALA A 85 12.29 -7.16 9.42
N VAL A 86 12.07 -7.02 10.74
CA VAL A 86 11.52 -8.10 11.57
C VAL A 86 10.12 -8.49 11.12
N GLY A 87 9.22 -7.52 10.91
CA GLY A 87 7.86 -7.80 10.46
C GLY A 87 7.79 -8.56 9.13
N LEU A 88 8.62 -8.17 8.15
CA LEU A 88 8.68 -8.84 6.86
C LEU A 88 9.26 -10.25 6.97
N THR A 89 10.28 -10.43 7.83
CA THR A 89 10.90 -11.74 8.08
C THR A 89 9.90 -12.70 8.74
N VAL A 90 9.14 -12.23 9.73
CA VAL A 90 8.09 -13.02 10.38
C VAL A 90 7.00 -13.39 9.39
N LEU A 91 6.50 -12.43 8.60
CA LEU A 91 5.46 -12.69 7.59
C LEU A 91 5.91 -13.74 6.57
N ARG A 92 7.15 -13.63 6.08
CA ARG A 92 7.73 -14.59 5.15
C ARG A 92 7.76 -16.01 5.73
N ARG A 93 8.16 -16.14 7.00
CA ARG A 93 8.22 -17.43 7.71
C ARG A 93 6.84 -18.08 7.86
N GLU A 94 5.81 -17.29 8.19
CA GLU A 94 4.43 -17.79 8.32
C GLU A 94 3.88 -18.29 6.97
N ILE A 95 4.16 -17.57 5.88
CA ILE A 95 3.79 -17.98 4.52
C ILE A 95 4.50 -19.28 4.14
N GLU A 96 5.80 -19.40 4.43
CA GLU A 96 6.57 -20.61 4.17
C GLU A 96 6.03 -21.82 4.94
N ALA A 97 5.71 -21.65 6.23
CA ALA A 97 5.11 -22.72 7.04
C ALA A 97 3.75 -23.15 6.47
N PHE A 98 2.92 -22.20 6.04
CA PHE A 98 1.63 -22.47 5.42
C PHE A 98 1.78 -23.25 4.11
N LEU A 99 2.67 -22.82 3.21
CA LEU A 99 2.90 -23.47 1.92
C LEU A 99 3.50 -24.87 2.10
N THR A 100 4.45 -25.02 3.00
CA THR A 100 5.06 -26.33 3.31
C THR A 100 4.03 -27.30 3.90
N ALA A 101 3.15 -26.82 4.78
CA ALA A 101 2.04 -27.63 5.32
C ALA A 101 1.03 -28.05 4.24
N ALA A 102 0.89 -27.24 3.18
CA ALA A 102 0.09 -27.57 2.00
C ALA A 102 0.81 -28.49 0.99
N GLY A 103 2.08 -28.82 1.22
CA GLY A 103 2.90 -29.65 0.32
C GLY A 103 3.47 -28.90 -0.89
N GLU A 104 3.40 -27.57 -0.88
CA GLU A 104 3.92 -26.71 -1.95
C GLU A 104 5.42 -26.45 -1.78
N SER A 105 6.14 -26.31 -2.89
CA SER A 105 7.57 -26.01 -2.88
C SER A 105 7.83 -24.52 -2.64
N VAL A 106 8.61 -24.17 -1.63
CA VAL A 106 9.00 -22.78 -1.33
C VAL A 106 10.36 -22.45 -1.96
N HIS A 107 10.43 -21.33 -2.67
CA HIS A 107 11.67 -20.85 -3.29
C HIS A 107 12.47 -19.95 -2.32
N HIS A 108 13.76 -20.27 -2.14
CA HIS A 108 14.69 -19.49 -1.33
C HIS A 108 15.75 -18.86 -2.24
N PRO A 109 15.81 -17.52 -2.36
CA PRO A 109 16.76 -16.83 -3.21
C PRO A 109 18.19 -16.81 -2.62
N MET A 110 18.35 -17.02 -1.31
CA MET A 110 19.66 -17.08 -0.63
C MET A 110 19.59 -18.08 0.54
N ASP A 111 20.72 -18.68 0.89
CA ASP A 111 20.80 -19.67 1.99
C ASP A 111 20.38 -19.09 3.35
N THR A 112 20.63 -17.80 3.59
CA THR A 112 20.19 -17.09 4.81
C THR A 112 18.68 -16.95 4.94
N THR A 113 17.93 -17.28 3.87
CA THR A 113 16.46 -17.22 3.85
C THR A 113 15.79 -18.57 4.01
N ARG A 114 16.58 -19.64 4.24
CA ARG A 114 16.09 -20.99 4.55
C ARG A 114 15.80 -21.13 6.04
N THR A 115 14.70 -21.76 6.39
CA THR A 115 14.37 -22.08 7.80
C THR A 115 15.19 -23.26 8.34
N ASP A 116 15.70 -24.11 7.45
CA ASP A 116 16.50 -25.30 7.78
C ASP A 116 18.01 -25.03 7.71
N PHE A 117 18.45 -23.81 8.07
CA PHE A 117 19.86 -23.46 8.14
C PHE A 117 20.58 -24.32 9.21
N THR A 118 20.89 -25.55 8.82
CA THR A 118 21.89 -26.40 9.45
C THR A 118 23.19 -25.70 9.11
N ALA A 119 23.69 -24.97 10.09
CA ALA A 119 24.89 -24.20 9.90
C ALA A 119 26.02 -25.20 9.60
N ASP A 120 26.43 -25.25 8.34
CA ASP A 120 27.65 -25.90 7.88
C ASP A 120 28.85 -25.09 8.39
N PHE A 121 28.94 -24.88 9.71
CA PHE A 121 30.11 -24.30 10.38
C PHE A 121 31.25 -25.32 10.30
N THR A 122 31.81 -25.44 9.10
CA THR A 122 33.10 -26.04 8.92
C THR A 122 34.09 -24.98 9.38
N ARG A 123 34.68 -25.17 10.57
CA ARG A 123 35.71 -24.27 11.10
C ARG A 123 36.75 -24.01 10.02
N THR A 124 36.92 -22.75 9.66
CA THR A 124 37.87 -22.35 8.63
C THR A 124 39.06 -21.74 9.34
N HIS A 125 40.16 -22.49 9.43
CA HIS A 125 41.37 -22.09 10.17
C HIS A 125 41.96 -20.73 9.75
N LEU A 126 41.64 -20.27 8.53
CA LEU A 126 42.05 -18.97 7.99
C LEU A 126 41.26 -17.77 8.56
N LEU A 127 40.00 -17.98 8.97
CA LEU A 127 39.10 -16.91 9.43
C LEU A 127 38.84 -16.98 10.94
N ASP A 128 38.80 -18.20 11.50
CA ASP A 128 38.43 -18.43 12.90
C ASP A 128 39.64 -18.34 13.86
N GLY A 129 40.84 -18.13 13.32
CA GLY A 129 42.09 -18.13 14.08
C GLY A 129 42.48 -19.54 14.56
N SER A 130 43.77 -19.86 14.53
CA SER A 130 44.27 -21.03 15.25
C SER A 130 44.04 -20.82 16.74
N ALA A 131 43.09 -21.55 17.32
CA ALA A 131 42.96 -21.67 18.77
C ALA A 131 44.09 -22.55 19.34
N ASP A 132 45.34 -22.18 19.04
CA ASP A 132 46.58 -22.76 19.58
C ASP A 132 47.53 -21.59 19.90
N GLU A 133 47.14 -20.77 20.86
CA GLU A 133 48.09 -20.03 21.70
C GLU A 133 47.56 -20.09 23.15
N TYR A 134 47.86 -21.21 23.82
CA TYR A 134 48.47 -21.38 25.16
C TYR A 134 48.18 -22.77 25.74
#